data_AF-A0A3R7HWV6-F1
#
_entry.id   AF-A0A3R7HWV6-F1
#
_cell.length_a   1.000
_cell.length_b   1.000
_cell.length_c   1.000
_cell.angle_alpha   90.00
_cell.angle_beta   90.00
_cell.angle_gamma   90.00
#
_symmetry.space_group_name_H-M   'P 1'
#
loop_
_entity.id
_entity.type
_entity.pdbx_description
1 polymer ?
#
loop_
_entity_poly.entity_id
_entity_poly.type
_entity_poly.pdbx_seq_one_letter_code
_entity_poly.pdbx_strand_id
1 'polypeptide(L)'
;MAIPGYDSDSVAEATLEYAGARVAVVAGVVPDEFGLERSDSEPPVDGLSEPVDIAGLDGLKAIEAVRISLVYDPSKLPPGASPTDVAVAVETDDGWDPLTSTVDLEETTVEAVLNERPPGSTIVAGYDDRDETDASSA
;
A
#
# COMPACT_ATOMS: atom_id res chain seq x y z
N MET A 1 14.54 -15.42 -32.91
CA MET A 1 14.74 -16.78 -32.36
C MET A 1 14.25 -16.69 -30.93
N ALA A 2 13.08 -17.25 -30.63
CA ALA A 2 12.41 -17.14 -29.33
C ALA A 2 12.79 -18.33 -28.44
N ILE A 3 12.93 -18.10 -27.13
CA ILE A 3 13.21 -19.15 -26.16
C ILE A 3 11.88 -19.89 -25.90
N PRO A 4 11.77 -21.20 -26.22
CA PRO A 4 10.55 -21.94 -25.98
C PRO A 4 10.34 -22.12 -24.47
N GLY A 5 9.25 -21.54 -23.96
CA GLY A 5 8.85 -21.64 -22.54
C GLY A 5 8.89 -20.34 -21.74
N TYR A 6 9.22 -19.21 -22.36
CA TYR A 6 9.02 -17.88 -21.76
C TYR A 6 8.08 -17.09 -22.68
N ASP A 7 6.79 -17.08 -22.36
CA ASP A 7 5.88 -16.05 -22.87
C ASP A 7 6.12 -14.81 -22.00
N SER A 8 6.77 -13.81 -22.58
CA SER A 8 6.89 -12.46 -22.02
C SER A 8 5.54 -11.71 -21.95
N ASP A 9 4.42 -12.38 -22.24
CA ASP A 9 3.07 -11.84 -22.38
C ASP A 9 2.07 -12.32 -21.31
N SER A 10 2.46 -13.22 -20.40
CA SER A 10 1.53 -13.73 -19.37
C SER A 10 1.72 -13.03 -18.02
N VAL A 11 1.51 -11.72 -18.00
CA VAL A 11 1.42 -10.96 -16.75
C VAL A 11 -0.02 -11.03 -16.25
N ALA A 12 -0.20 -11.50 -15.01
CA ALA A 12 -1.49 -11.51 -14.33
C ALA A 12 -1.67 -10.19 -13.56
N GLU A 13 -2.70 -9.44 -13.92
CA GLU A 13 -3.14 -8.25 -13.21
C GLU A 13 -4.35 -8.59 -12.32
N ALA A 14 -4.31 -8.16 -11.06
CA ALA A 14 -5.44 -8.29 -10.15
C ALA A 14 -5.67 -6.96 -9.44
N THR A 15 -6.93 -6.51 -9.42
CA THR A 15 -7.35 -5.30 -8.68
C THR A 15 -8.40 -5.70 -7.68
N LEU A 16 -8.16 -5.36 -6.42
CA LEU A 16 -9.03 -5.62 -5.29
C LEU A 16 -9.46 -4.29 -4.67
N GLU A 17 -10.67 -4.24 -4.14
CA GLU A 17 -11.21 -3.08 -3.44
C GLU A 17 -11.99 -3.54 -2.20
N TYR A 18 -11.70 -2.95 -1.05
CA TYR A 18 -12.34 -3.26 0.22
C TYR A 18 -12.35 -2.04 1.15
N ALA A 19 -13.53 -1.61 1.60
CA ALA A 19 -13.70 -0.53 2.58
C ALA A 19 -12.91 0.78 2.29
N GLY A 20 -12.72 1.12 1.01
CA GLY A 20 -11.94 2.31 0.61
C GLY A 20 -10.43 2.06 0.44
N ALA A 21 -9.96 0.83 0.71
CA ALA A 21 -8.66 0.35 0.28
C ALA A 21 -8.75 -0.29 -1.10
N ARG A 22 -7.79 -0.01 -1.97
CA ARG A 22 -7.68 -0.58 -3.30
C ARG A 22 -6.26 -1.06 -3.54
N VAL A 23 -6.09 -2.31 -3.91
CA VAL A 23 -4.78 -2.89 -4.20
C VAL A 23 -4.79 -3.45 -5.61
N ALA A 24 -3.91 -2.95 -6.46
CA ALA A 24 -3.67 -3.44 -7.80
C ALA A 24 -2.28 -4.08 -7.84
N VAL A 25 -2.20 -5.36 -8.21
CA VAL A 25 -0.95 -6.09 -8.36
C VAL A 25 -0.77 -6.53 -9.80
N VAL A 26 0.48 -6.46 -10.26
CA VAL A 26 0.95 -6.91 -11.55
C VAL A 26 2.04 -7.94 -11.26
N ALA A 27 1.77 -9.21 -11.53
CA ALA A 27 2.67 -10.31 -11.23
C ALA A 27 2.56 -11.43 -12.28
N GLY A 28 3.60 -12.24 -12.43
CA GLY A 28 3.52 -13.41 -13.32
C GLY A 28 2.50 -14.47 -12.86
N VAL A 29 2.23 -14.55 -11.55
CA VAL A 29 1.19 -15.44 -10.98
C VAL A 29 0.52 -14.75 -9.79
N VAL A 30 -0.81 -14.66 -9.84
CA VAL A 30 -1.67 -14.22 -8.72
C VAL A 30 -2.48 -15.42 -8.24
N PRO A 31 -2.42 -15.81 -6.95
CA PRO A 31 -3.18 -16.93 -6.45
C PRO A 31 -4.66 -16.56 -6.22
N ASP A 32 -5.58 -17.53 -6.28
CA ASP A 32 -7.01 -17.29 -6.07
C ASP A 32 -7.37 -16.82 -4.65
N GLU A 33 -6.51 -17.11 -3.66
CA GLU A 33 -6.61 -16.62 -2.29
C GLU A 33 -6.19 -15.16 -2.13
N PHE A 34 -5.63 -14.53 -3.18
CA PHE A 34 -5.26 -13.12 -3.15
C PHE A 34 -6.51 -12.25 -2.97
N GLY A 35 -6.59 -11.59 -1.82
CA GLY A 35 -7.80 -10.93 -1.36
C GLY A 35 -7.50 -9.76 -0.43
N LEU A 36 -8.49 -8.88 -0.27
CA LEU A 36 -8.48 -7.85 0.77
C LEU A 36 -9.54 -8.22 1.80
N GLU A 37 -9.14 -8.23 3.06
CA GLU A 37 -10.02 -8.46 4.20
C GLU A 37 -9.79 -7.43 5.29
N ARG A 38 -10.79 -7.25 6.15
CA ARG A 38 -10.65 -6.32 7.27
C ARG A 38 -9.62 -6.86 8.25
N SER A 39 -8.69 -6.02 8.68
CA SER A 39 -7.77 -6.39 9.75
C SER A 39 -8.44 -6.39 11.11
N ASP A 40 -8.05 -7.36 11.93
CA ASP A 40 -8.29 -7.35 13.38
C ASP A 40 -7.21 -6.55 14.14
N SER A 41 -6.13 -6.13 13.47
CA SER A 41 -5.10 -5.26 14.04
C SER A 41 -5.66 -3.89 14.40
N GLU A 42 -5.21 -3.37 15.54
CA GLU A 42 -5.59 -2.03 16.00
C GLU A 42 -4.90 -0.99 15.10
N PRO A 43 -5.62 0.00 14.55
CA PRO A 43 -5.00 1.04 13.74
C PRO A 43 -3.94 1.79 14.56
N PRO A 44 -2.88 2.30 13.90
CA PRO A 44 -1.94 3.18 14.56
C PRO A 44 -2.68 4.41 15.12
N VAL A 45 -2.11 5.06 16.13
CA VAL A 45 -2.71 6.26 16.74
C VAL A 45 -2.92 7.39 15.73
N ASP A 46 -2.11 7.39 14.67
CA ASP A 46 -2.14 8.30 13.53
C ASP A 46 -2.92 7.74 12.33
N GLY A 47 -3.68 6.65 12.52
CA GLY A 47 -4.48 5.98 11.50
C GLY A 47 -5.70 6.79 11.07
N LEU A 48 -5.68 7.26 9.83
CA LEU A 48 -6.78 8.01 9.22
C LEU A 48 -7.85 7.07 8.64
N SER A 49 -7.52 5.79 8.43
CA SER A 49 -8.40 4.76 7.86
C SER A 49 -8.44 3.50 8.71
N GLU A 50 -9.37 2.59 8.39
CA GLU A 50 -9.35 1.25 8.97
C GLU A 50 -8.22 0.42 8.33
N PRO A 51 -7.49 -0.40 9.13
CA PRO A 51 -6.46 -1.26 8.60
C PRO A 51 -7.08 -2.43 7.80
N VAL A 52 -6.39 -2.80 6.72
CA VAL A 52 -6.83 -3.84 5.78
C VAL A 52 -5.71 -4.84 5.59
N ASP A 53 -6.05 -6.12 5.66
CA ASP A 53 -5.14 -7.23 5.43
C ASP A 53 -5.18 -7.68 3.98
N ILE A 54 -3.99 -7.92 3.44
CA ILE A 54 -3.79 -8.50 2.11
C ILE A 54 -3.54 -9.99 2.27
N ALA A 55 -4.56 -10.79 1.98
CA ALA A 55 -4.46 -12.24 1.95
C ALA A 55 -3.71 -12.72 0.70
N GLY A 56 -3.04 -13.88 0.78
CA GLY A 56 -2.41 -14.52 -0.37
C GLY A 56 -1.14 -13.85 -0.91
N LEU A 57 -0.54 -12.91 -0.16
CA LEU A 57 0.64 -12.16 -0.59
C LEU A 57 1.88 -13.04 -0.82
N ASP A 58 2.09 -14.06 0.02
CA ASP A 58 3.19 -15.04 -0.14
C ASP A 58 3.05 -15.93 -1.38
N GLY A 59 1.84 -16.05 -1.94
CA GLY A 59 1.59 -16.83 -3.15
C GLY A 59 1.92 -16.10 -4.44
N LEU A 60 2.14 -14.78 -4.39
CA LEU A 60 2.50 -13.97 -5.55
C LEU A 60 3.89 -14.35 -6.08
N LYS A 61 4.01 -14.52 -7.40
CA LYS A 61 5.30 -14.82 -8.05
C LYS A 61 5.59 -13.88 -9.20
N ALA A 62 6.87 -13.51 -9.33
CA ALA A 62 7.35 -12.58 -10.33
C ALA A 62 6.55 -11.26 -10.29
N ILE A 63 6.53 -10.62 -9.11
CA ILE A 63 5.89 -9.33 -8.91
C ILE A 63 6.65 -8.29 -9.75
N GLU A 64 5.93 -7.52 -10.54
CA GLU A 64 6.46 -6.39 -11.29
C GLU A 64 6.06 -5.06 -10.66
N ALA A 65 4.81 -4.95 -10.19
CA ALA A 65 4.32 -3.77 -9.51
C ALA A 65 3.19 -4.10 -8.54
N VAL A 66 3.16 -3.41 -7.41
CA VAL A 66 2.06 -3.39 -6.44
C VAL A 66 1.69 -1.94 -6.21
N ARG A 67 0.45 -1.58 -6.52
CA ARG A 67 -0.13 -0.26 -6.29
C ARG A 67 -1.18 -0.38 -5.20
N ILE A 68 -1.05 0.43 -4.16
CA ILE A 68 -1.92 0.44 -3.00
C ILE A 68 -2.48 1.83 -2.88
N SER A 69 -3.80 1.97 -3.01
CA SER A 69 -4.51 3.24 -2.89
C SER A 69 -5.47 3.16 -1.71
N LEU A 70 -5.37 4.07 -0.75
CA LEU A 70 -6.20 4.10 0.44
C LEU A 70 -6.93 5.43 0.52
N VAL A 71 -8.25 5.40 0.69
CA VAL A 71 -9.05 6.57 1.06
C VAL A 71 -8.75 6.90 2.51
N TYR A 72 -8.45 8.17 2.83
CA TYR A 72 -8.22 8.64 4.21
C TYR A 72 -9.30 9.63 4.64
N ASP A 73 -9.59 9.69 5.94
CA ASP A 73 -10.53 10.67 6.49
C ASP A 73 -9.76 11.94 6.93
N PRO A 74 -9.84 13.06 6.19
CA PRO A 74 -9.14 14.29 6.53
C PRO A 74 -9.67 14.94 7.82
N SER A 75 -10.85 14.53 8.32
CA SER A 75 -11.39 15.05 9.58
C SER A 75 -10.67 14.46 10.80
N LYS A 76 -9.97 13.33 10.63
CA LYS A 76 -9.13 12.72 11.67
C LYS A 76 -7.72 13.31 11.75
N LEU A 77 -7.34 14.16 10.79
CA LEU A 77 -6.03 14.80 10.80
C LEU A 77 -5.85 15.67 12.03
N PRO A 78 -4.67 15.64 12.69
CA PRO A 78 -4.42 16.47 13.84
C PRO A 78 -4.40 17.97 13.45
N PRO A 79 -4.77 18.86 14.38
CA PRO A 79 -4.79 20.30 14.10
C PRO A 79 -3.38 20.80 13.80
N GLY A 80 -3.15 21.26 12.57
CA GLY A 80 -1.85 21.72 12.08
C GLY A 80 -1.15 20.76 11.13
N ALA A 81 -1.66 19.55 10.93
CA ALA A 81 -1.21 18.63 9.89
C ALA A 81 -1.57 19.16 8.50
N SER A 82 -0.65 19.03 7.54
CA SER A 82 -0.99 19.25 6.14
C SER A 82 -1.73 18.02 5.63
N PRO A 83 -2.77 18.19 4.80
CA PRO A 83 -3.45 17.05 4.20
C PRO A 83 -2.55 16.27 3.22
N THR A 84 -1.36 16.79 2.90
CA THR A 84 -0.30 16.12 2.13
C THR A 84 0.59 15.21 2.97
N ASP A 85 0.55 15.33 4.29
CA ASP A 85 1.38 14.58 5.25
C ASP A 85 0.71 13.23 5.55
N VAL A 86 0.26 12.53 4.51
CA VAL A 86 -0.44 11.26 4.61
C VAL A 86 0.31 10.24 3.78
N ALA A 87 0.59 9.09 4.38
CA ALA A 87 1.26 7.98 3.70
C ALA A 87 0.50 6.67 3.89
N VAL A 88 0.71 5.74 2.97
CA VAL A 88 0.36 4.33 3.22
C VAL A 88 1.39 3.78 4.19
N ALA A 89 0.95 3.36 5.37
CA ALA A 89 1.77 2.62 6.31
C ALA A 89 1.46 1.13 6.23
N VAL A 90 2.49 0.30 6.41
CA VAL A 90 2.38 -1.16 6.42
C VAL A 90 2.83 -1.69 7.78
N GLU A 91 2.08 -2.63 8.34
CA GLU A 91 2.43 -3.27 9.61
C GLU A 91 3.60 -4.24 9.38
N THR A 92 4.69 -4.05 10.10
CA THR A 92 5.87 -4.92 10.13
C THR A 92 6.12 -5.41 11.55
N ASP A 93 7.04 -6.37 11.74
CA ASP A 93 7.42 -6.84 13.08
C ASP A 93 7.93 -5.73 14.02
N ASP A 94 8.48 -4.63 13.48
CA ASP A 94 8.99 -3.49 14.26
C ASP A 94 7.90 -2.41 14.51
N GLY A 95 6.74 -2.55 13.86
CA GLY A 95 5.63 -1.59 13.90
C GLY A 95 5.19 -1.13 12.51
N TRP A 96 4.50 -0.01 12.44
CA TRP A 96 3.98 0.56 11.19
C TRP A 96 5.06 1.35 10.46
N ASP A 97 5.46 0.90 9.27
CA ASP A 97 6.45 1.57 8.44
C ASP A 97 5.77 2.34 7.29
N PRO A 98 5.96 3.66 7.18
CA PRO A 98 5.34 4.47 6.14
C PRO A 98 6.07 4.34 4.78
N LEU A 99 5.35 3.84 3.79
CA LEU A 99 5.81 3.66 2.41
C LEU A 99 5.86 4.99 1.66
N THR A 100 6.73 5.05 0.64
CA THR A 100 6.76 6.18 -0.31
C THR A 100 5.42 6.23 -1.04
N SER A 101 4.65 7.27 -0.72
CA SER A 101 3.27 7.43 -1.18
C SER A 101 3.06 8.83 -1.77
N THR A 102 2.03 8.97 -2.60
CA THR A 102 1.58 10.25 -3.16
C THR A 102 0.15 10.47 -2.75
N VAL A 103 -0.13 11.65 -2.19
CA VAL A 103 -1.49 12.03 -1.77
C VAL A 103 -2.22 12.72 -2.90
N ASP A 104 -3.43 12.25 -3.18
CA ASP A 104 -4.42 12.93 -4.00
C ASP A 104 -5.43 13.68 -3.11
N LEU A 105 -5.37 15.00 -3.16
CA LEU A 105 -6.21 15.90 -2.37
C LEU A 105 -7.63 16.04 -2.95
N GLU A 106 -7.82 15.74 -4.24
CA GLU A 106 -9.13 15.84 -4.89
C GLU A 106 -9.99 14.63 -4.52
N GLU A 107 -9.41 13.44 -4.54
CA GLU A 107 -10.08 12.18 -4.21
C GLU A 107 -9.93 11.81 -2.72
N THR A 108 -9.15 12.55 -1.93
CA THR A 108 -8.80 12.20 -0.54
C THR A 108 -8.23 10.79 -0.41
N THR A 109 -7.33 10.46 -1.34
CA THR A 109 -6.67 9.16 -1.39
C THR A 109 -5.16 9.30 -1.28
N VAL A 110 -4.51 8.25 -0.80
CA VAL A 110 -3.06 8.15 -0.78
C VAL A 110 -2.65 6.88 -1.53
N GLU A 111 -1.72 7.01 -2.46
CA GLU A 111 -1.25 5.91 -3.31
C GLU A 111 0.23 5.60 -3.03
N ALA A 112 0.54 4.35 -2.69
CA ALA A 112 1.89 3.82 -2.68
C ALA A 112 2.11 2.88 -3.87
N VAL A 113 3.28 2.96 -4.50
CA VAL A 113 3.70 2.08 -5.58
C VAL A 113 4.99 1.38 -5.18
N LEU A 114 4.95 0.06 -5.14
CA LEU A 114 6.08 -0.81 -4.85
C LEU A 114 6.41 -1.63 -6.09
N ASN A 115 7.69 -1.88 -6.32
CA ASN A 115 8.16 -2.78 -7.39
C ASN A 115 8.38 -4.22 -6.88
N GLU A 116 8.05 -4.45 -5.60
CA GLU A 116 8.22 -5.72 -4.91
C GLU A 116 7.09 -5.91 -3.89
N ARG A 117 7.10 -7.05 -3.21
CA ARG A 117 6.11 -7.33 -2.16
C ARG A 117 6.24 -6.32 -1.02
N PRO A 118 5.13 -5.83 -0.45
CA PRO A 118 5.20 -5.05 0.76
C PRO A 118 5.85 -5.86 1.90
N PRO A 119 6.55 -5.19 2.83
CA PRO A 119 7.23 -5.85 3.94
C PRO A 119 6.25 -6.51 4.93
N GLY A 120 4.98 -6.10 4.91
CA GLY A 120 3.91 -6.70 5.67
C GLY A 120 2.62 -6.83 4.87
N SER A 121 1.67 -7.58 5.43
CA SER A 121 0.39 -7.89 4.80
C SER A 121 -0.70 -6.88 5.15
N THR A 122 -0.54 -6.16 6.27
CA THR A 122 -1.54 -5.20 6.74
C THR A 122 -1.17 -3.79 6.33
N ILE A 123 -2.13 -3.04 5.78
CA ILE A 123 -1.93 -1.68 5.29
C ILE A 123 -2.95 -0.72 5.89
N VAL A 124 -2.56 0.54 6.08
CA VAL A 124 -3.42 1.60 6.61
C VAL A 124 -2.98 2.96 6.08
N ALA A 125 -3.91 3.90 5.92
CA ALA A 125 -3.54 5.29 5.67
C ALA A 125 -3.24 5.94 7.01
N GLY A 126 -2.01 6.42 7.18
CA GLY A 126 -1.53 7.08 8.38
C GLY A 126 -1.08 8.50 8.08
N TYR A 127 -1.17 9.37 9.09
CA TYR A 127 -0.43 10.63 9.07
C TYR A 127 1.07 10.33 9.12
N ASP A 128 1.83 10.90 8.18
CA ASP A 128 3.29 10.78 8.07
C ASP A 128 3.89 12.10 8.51
N ASP A 129 4.34 12.18 9.77
CA ASP A 129 4.97 13.39 10.32
C ASP A 129 6.41 13.58 9.86
N ARG A 130 6.89 12.78 8.88
CA ARG A 130 8.26 12.84 8.34
C ARG A 130 8.55 14.06 7.47
N ASP A 131 7.77 15.12 7.57
CA ASP A 131 8.24 16.43 7.16
C ASP A 131 9.46 16.79 8.04
N GLU A 132 10.63 16.91 7.40
CA GLU A 132 11.94 17.26 7.96
C GLU A 132 12.83 16.08 8.45
N THR A 133 13.51 15.38 7.54
CA THR A 133 14.99 15.23 7.53
C THR A 133 15.47 14.73 6.16
N ASP A 134 15.37 15.56 5.12
CA ASP A 134 16.37 15.57 4.03
C ASP A 134 16.94 16.99 3.93
N ALA A 135 17.53 17.44 5.04
CA ALA A 135 18.27 18.69 5.13
C ALA A 135 19.56 18.48 5.93
N SER A 136 20.33 17.44 5.61
CA SER A 136 21.75 17.39 5.97
C SER A 136 22.49 16.32 5.18
N SER A 137 23.17 16.74 4.11
CA SER A 137 24.62 16.53 3.90
C SER A 137 25.01 16.83 2.44
N ALA A 138 25.39 18.08 2.16
CA ALA A 138 26.40 18.41 1.13
C ALA A 138 26.99 19.80 1.40
#